data_AF-A0A2B4RF79-F1
#
_entry.id   AF-A0A2B4RF79-F1
#
_cell.length_a   1.000
_cell.length_b   1.000
_cell.length_c   1.000
_cell.angle_alpha   90.00
_cell.angle_beta   90.00
_cell.angle_gamma   90.00
#
_symmetry.space_group_name_H-M   'P 1'
#
loop_
_entity.id
_entity.type
_entity.pdbx_description
1 polymer ?
#
loop_
_entity_poly.entity_id
_entity_poly.type
_entity_poly.pdbx_seq_one_letter_code
_entity_poly.pdbx_strand_id
1 'polypeptide(L)'
;MVELMRWSGYLRTEKLDQDNKLPEFYRRYVDDTFAIVTSVPAAEDLLSTLNNCHPSIHFTMELASGNKLPFVGMEVLKKGCKLETSVYRKPTNTGLLLHHQSHIDKRYKKSLLKTMLNRAFRLSSTWESFKSECDHLKMMFTNLKYPDHLINSTISHFVTSVRSENPGVQAQLSVNENAVHRVVLPFKDQKSADAVKRQLSDLSNKIDHTLHPVFKSRKICEDLRVREPKPPIVSQQCVVYNYKCDLCDAERQSEAYHALDCVDNRKGGEGAGPRAIEFVSLMIIEMKLQSYNA
;
A
#
# COMPACT_ATOMS: atom_id res chain seq x y z
N MET A 1 -3.33 18.25 -10.38
CA MET A 1 -2.39 17.65 -9.39
C MET A 1 -1.78 16.34 -9.90
N VAL A 2 -2.57 15.36 -10.37
CA VAL A 2 -2.05 14.12 -10.99
C VAL A 2 -1.18 14.40 -12.22
N GLU A 3 -1.57 15.36 -13.08
CA GLU A 3 -0.71 15.82 -14.16
C GLU A 3 0.57 16.49 -13.65
N LEU A 4 0.51 17.40 -12.68
CA LEU A 4 1.72 18.03 -12.10
C LEU A 4 2.69 17.02 -11.45
N MET A 5 2.20 15.97 -10.79
CA MET A 5 3.06 14.87 -10.29
C MET A 5 3.69 14.06 -11.42
N ARG A 6 2.93 13.81 -12.50
CA ARG A 6 3.40 13.08 -13.68
C ARG A 6 4.44 13.88 -14.48
N TRP A 7 4.18 15.18 -14.68
CA TRP A 7 5.07 16.12 -15.36
C TRP A 7 6.33 16.41 -14.53
N SER A 8 6.20 16.62 -13.23
CA SER A 8 7.36 16.85 -12.37
C SER A 8 8.24 15.61 -12.22
N GLY A 9 7.69 14.40 -12.35
CA GLY A 9 8.49 13.17 -12.39
C GLY A 9 9.24 12.98 -13.68
N TYR A 10 8.57 13.20 -14.79
CA TYR A 10 9.17 13.06 -16.12
C TYR A 10 10.34 14.05 -16.31
N LEU A 11 10.13 15.34 -15.99
CA LEU A 11 11.16 16.38 -16.10
C LEU A 11 12.36 16.16 -15.17
N ARG A 12 12.17 15.56 -13.98
CA ARG A 12 13.27 15.31 -13.02
C ARG A 12 14.16 14.13 -13.44
N THR A 13 13.56 13.04 -13.92
CA THR A 13 14.35 11.89 -14.38
C THR A 13 15.12 12.24 -15.66
N GLU A 14 14.51 12.99 -16.59
CA GLU A 14 15.22 13.50 -17.78
C GLU A 14 16.36 14.46 -17.42
N LYS A 15 16.18 15.34 -16.44
CA LYS A 15 17.26 16.25 -16.00
C LYS A 15 18.43 15.52 -15.36
N LEU A 16 18.17 14.51 -14.51
CA LEU A 16 19.22 13.67 -13.95
C LEU A 16 19.96 12.87 -15.01
N ASP A 17 19.25 12.42 -16.05
CA ASP A 17 19.83 11.69 -17.17
C ASP A 17 20.69 12.61 -18.07
N GLN A 18 20.19 13.83 -18.36
CA GLN A 18 20.93 14.85 -19.10
C GLN A 18 22.22 15.29 -18.40
N ASP A 19 22.19 15.42 -17.06
CA ASP A 19 23.35 15.78 -16.26
C ASP A 19 24.29 14.58 -15.99
N ASN A 20 23.97 13.39 -16.51
CA ASN A 20 24.68 12.13 -16.27
C ASN A 20 24.85 11.80 -14.77
N LYS A 21 23.82 12.15 -13.98
CA LYS A 21 23.75 11.98 -12.52
C LYS A 21 22.72 10.93 -12.08
N LEU A 22 22.06 10.26 -13.02
CA LEU A 22 21.07 9.23 -12.72
C LEU A 22 21.77 7.98 -12.17
N PRO A 23 21.42 7.50 -10.96
CA PRO A 23 21.97 6.26 -10.45
C PRO A 23 21.54 5.07 -11.31
N GLU A 24 22.40 4.05 -11.38
CA GLU A 24 22.12 2.84 -12.15
C GLU A 24 20.79 2.16 -11.76
N PHE A 25 20.48 2.15 -10.46
CA PHE A 25 19.17 1.76 -10.00
C PHE A 25 18.45 2.97 -9.40
N TYR A 26 17.43 3.43 -10.12
CA TYR A 26 16.53 4.50 -9.70
C TYR A 26 15.08 4.10 -10.02
N ARG A 27 14.24 3.94 -8.98
CA ARG A 27 12.83 3.57 -9.13
C ARG A 27 11.97 4.47 -8.27
N ARG A 28 10.88 4.98 -8.84
CA ARG A 28 9.95 5.88 -8.16
C ARG A 28 8.56 5.27 -8.05
N TYR A 29 7.94 5.43 -6.88
CA TYR A 29 6.56 5.10 -6.58
C TYR A 29 5.86 6.33 -5.99
N VAL A 30 5.05 7.01 -6.80
CA VAL A 30 4.37 8.27 -6.44
C VAL A 30 5.38 9.30 -5.91
N ASP A 31 5.49 9.51 -4.59
CA ASP A 31 6.38 10.50 -3.97
C ASP A 31 7.63 9.86 -3.34
N ASP A 32 7.66 8.53 -3.26
CA ASP A 32 8.77 7.76 -2.71
C ASP A 32 9.69 7.29 -3.84
N THR A 33 11.00 7.43 -3.64
CA THR A 33 12.04 7.07 -4.61
C THR A 33 13.03 6.15 -3.94
N PHE A 34 13.34 5.04 -4.59
CA PHE A 34 14.35 4.10 -4.17
C PHE A 34 15.54 4.20 -5.13
N ALA A 35 16.74 4.41 -4.58
CA ALA A 35 17.95 4.45 -5.36
C ALA A 35 19.08 3.62 -4.74
N ILE A 36 19.97 3.13 -5.60
CA ILE A 36 21.22 2.50 -5.20
C ILE A 36 22.36 3.41 -5.63
N VAL A 37 23.18 3.84 -4.66
CA VAL A 37 24.26 4.83 -4.84
C VAL A 37 25.58 4.29 -4.34
N THR A 38 26.70 4.89 -4.72
CA THR A 38 28.04 4.36 -4.41
C THR A 38 28.55 4.74 -3.02
N SER A 39 28.05 5.83 -2.43
CA SER A 39 28.51 6.35 -1.14
C SER A 39 27.52 7.36 -0.56
N VAL A 40 27.68 7.72 0.72
CA VAL A 40 26.89 8.79 1.36
C VAL A 40 27.06 10.15 0.65
N PRO A 41 28.28 10.61 0.29
CA PRO A 41 28.44 11.84 -0.47
C PRO A 41 27.74 11.82 -1.85
N ALA A 42 27.73 10.68 -2.53
CA ALA A 42 26.98 10.54 -3.79
C ALA A 42 25.47 10.63 -3.57
N ALA A 43 24.97 10.10 -2.44
CA ALA A 43 23.59 10.23 -2.04
C ALA A 43 23.20 11.70 -1.74
N GLU A 44 24.08 12.44 -1.07
CA GLU A 44 23.91 13.86 -0.77
C GLU A 44 23.95 14.73 -2.04
N ASP A 45 24.85 14.43 -3.00
CA ASP A 45 24.88 15.14 -4.29
C ASP A 45 23.59 14.90 -5.10
N LEU A 46 23.07 13.66 -5.10
CA LEU A 46 21.80 13.33 -5.72
C LEU A 46 20.65 14.11 -5.06
N LEU A 47 20.62 14.17 -3.73
CA LEU A 47 19.60 14.89 -2.97
C LEU A 47 19.64 16.40 -3.28
N SER A 48 20.84 16.97 -3.30
CA SER A 48 21.08 18.37 -3.64
C SER A 48 20.63 18.67 -5.07
N THR A 49 20.98 17.81 -6.03
CA THR A 49 20.57 17.96 -7.44
C THR A 49 19.05 17.95 -7.57
N LEU A 50 18.37 17.02 -6.89
CA LEU A 50 16.90 16.94 -6.88
C LEU A 50 16.24 18.18 -6.24
N ASN A 51 16.79 18.68 -5.13
CA ASN A 51 16.29 19.88 -4.46
C ASN A 51 16.54 21.17 -5.24
N ASN A 52 17.58 21.21 -6.07
CA ASN A 52 17.89 22.33 -6.94
C ASN A 52 17.09 22.31 -8.26
N CYS A 53 16.31 21.26 -8.53
CA CYS A 53 15.51 21.19 -9.74
C CYS A 53 14.38 22.23 -9.78
N HIS A 54 13.76 22.54 -8.64
CA HIS A 54 12.67 23.49 -8.57
C HIS A 54 12.50 24.07 -7.14
N PRO A 55 12.34 25.40 -6.97
CA PRO A 55 12.29 26.04 -5.66
C PRO A 55 11.12 25.58 -4.77
N SER A 56 10.03 25.12 -5.36
CA SER A 56 8.83 24.64 -4.64
C SER A 56 8.87 23.17 -4.21
N ILE A 57 9.94 22.44 -4.54
CA ILE A 57 10.02 20.98 -4.40
C ILE A 57 11.18 20.64 -3.49
N HIS A 58 10.89 19.99 -2.36
CA HIS A 58 11.91 19.55 -1.42
C HIS A 58 11.80 18.06 -1.12
N PHE A 59 12.91 17.36 -1.30
CA PHE A 59 13.12 15.98 -0.97
C PHE A 59 13.90 15.86 0.34
N THR A 60 13.57 14.82 1.09
CA THR A 60 14.42 14.25 2.12
C THR A 60 14.95 12.90 1.70
N MET A 61 15.98 12.43 2.39
CA MET A 61 16.61 11.14 2.17
C MET A 61 16.68 10.37 3.48
N GLU A 62 16.34 9.09 3.43
CA GLU A 62 16.61 8.10 4.46
C GLU A 62 17.69 7.14 3.99
N LEU A 63 18.70 6.95 4.84
CA LEU A 63 19.82 6.04 4.60
C LEU A 63 19.50 4.67 5.20
N ALA A 64 19.89 3.59 4.52
CA ALA A 64 19.76 2.25 5.07
C ALA A 64 20.55 2.12 6.39
N SER A 65 19.91 1.56 7.42
CA SER A 65 20.52 1.30 8.73
C SER A 65 20.62 -0.20 8.97
N GLY A 66 21.82 -0.70 9.27
CA GLY A 66 22.03 -2.15 9.46
C GLY A 66 21.65 -2.98 8.24
N ASN A 67 21.92 -2.47 7.02
CA ASN A 67 21.51 -3.05 5.73
C ASN A 67 19.99 -3.12 5.50
N LYS A 68 19.18 -2.45 6.33
CA LYS A 68 17.73 -2.41 6.22
C LYS A 68 17.24 -1.02 5.85
N LEU A 69 16.25 -0.96 4.98
CA LEU A 69 15.58 0.27 4.59
C LEU A 69 14.07 0.02 4.45
N PRO A 70 13.22 0.69 5.24
CA PRO A 70 11.80 0.76 4.95
C PRO A 70 11.57 1.41 3.57
N PHE A 71 10.63 0.88 2.78
CA PHE A 71 10.24 1.48 1.51
C PHE A 71 8.80 1.05 1.19
N VAL A 72 7.85 1.94 0.93
CA VAL A 72 6.46 1.61 0.49
C VAL A 72 5.83 0.40 1.20
N GLY A 73 5.92 0.35 2.54
CA GLY A 73 5.34 -0.72 3.36
C GLY A 73 6.07 -2.08 3.32
N MET A 74 7.25 -2.15 2.71
CA MET A 74 8.20 -3.27 2.81
C MET A 74 9.47 -2.85 3.54
N GLU A 75 10.19 -3.82 4.10
CA GLU A 75 11.55 -3.67 4.60
C GLU A 75 12.45 -4.33 3.56
N VAL A 76 13.35 -3.53 2.98
CA VAL A 76 14.35 -3.99 2.02
C VAL A 76 15.63 -4.28 2.79
N LEU A 77 16.09 -5.53 2.73
CA LEU A 77 17.32 -6.01 3.33
C LEU A 77 18.37 -6.25 2.24
N LYS A 78 19.51 -5.56 2.34
CA LYS A 78 20.68 -5.85 1.52
C LYS A 78 21.45 -7.05 2.09
N LYS A 79 21.54 -8.14 1.34
CA LYS A 79 22.37 -9.32 1.64
C LYS A 79 23.39 -9.54 0.54
N GLY A 80 24.60 -9.02 0.74
CA GLY A 80 25.65 -9.04 -0.27
C GLY A 80 25.16 -8.33 -1.55
N CYS A 81 25.10 -9.07 -2.67
CA CYS A 81 24.63 -8.57 -3.96
C CYS A 81 23.14 -8.80 -4.22
N LYS A 82 22.35 -9.22 -3.22
CA LYS A 82 20.92 -9.48 -3.34
C LYS A 82 20.10 -8.58 -2.43
N LEU A 83 18.90 -8.24 -2.88
CA LEU A 83 17.88 -7.59 -2.07
C LEU A 83 16.83 -8.61 -1.68
N GLU A 84 16.53 -8.68 -0.39
CA GLU A 84 15.37 -9.40 0.12
C GLU A 84 14.33 -8.39 0.60
N THR A 85 13.05 -8.68 0.39
CA THR A 85 11.94 -7.83 0.84
C THR A 85 11.04 -8.60 1.79
N SER A 86 10.53 -7.91 2.80
CA SER A 86 9.55 -8.45 3.74
C SER A 86 8.54 -7.37 4.11
N VAL A 87 7.43 -7.73 4.77
CA VAL A 87 6.44 -6.73 5.20
C VAL A 87 7.02 -5.84 6.30
N TYR A 88 7.04 -4.54 6.07
CA TYR A 88 7.36 -3.55 7.11
C TYR A 88 6.10 -3.05 7.80
N ARG A 89 6.21 -2.86 9.11
CA ARG A 89 5.18 -2.25 9.96
C ARG A 89 5.81 -1.01 10.61
N LYS A 90 5.25 0.16 10.32
CA LYS A 90 5.67 1.40 10.99
C LYS A 90 5.48 1.26 12.52
N PRO A 91 6.33 1.87 13.36
CA PRO A 91 6.15 1.86 14.82
C PRO A 91 4.79 2.42 15.27
N THR A 92 4.18 3.29 14.46
CA THR A 92 2.84 3.85 14.68
C THR A 92 1.70 2.90 14.33
N ASN A 93 1.98 1.71 13.77
CA ASN A 93 0.97 0.73 13.47
C ASN A 93 0.43 0.11 14.77
N THR A 94 -0.79 0.47 15.12
CA THR A 94 -1.48 0.01 16.33
C THR A 94 -2.20 -1.33 16.16
N GLY A 95 -2.20 -1.90 14.95
CA GLY A 95 -2.96 -3.11 14.65
C GLY A 95 -4.48 -2.91 14.69
N LEU A 96 -4.97 -1.66 14.68
CA LEU A 96 -6.39 -1.33 14.66
C LEU A 96 -7.02 -1.74 13.32
N LEU A 97 -7.56 -2.95 13.29
CA LEU A 97 -8.24 -3.55 12.15
C LEU A 97 -9.67 -3.97 12.50
N LEU A 98 -10.40 -4.47 11.52
CA LEU A 98 -11.80 -4.88 11.68
C LEU A 98 -11.94 -6.07 12.64
N HIS A 99 -12.48 -5.82 13.83
CA HIS A 99 -12.77 -6.85 14.84
C HIS A 99 -13.84 -7.84 14.36
N HIS A 100 -13.76 -9.12 14.74
CA HIS A 100 -14.67 -10.15 14.25
C HIS A 100 -16.13 -9.94 14.65
N GLN A 101 -16.39 -9.28 15.79
CA GLN A 101 -17.76 -8.96 16.25
C GLN A 101 -18.36 -7.69 15.62
N SER A 102 -17.60 -6.97 14.79
CA SER A 102 -18.08 -5.75 14.14
C SER A 102 -19.36 -6.02 13.34
N HIS A 103 -20.32 -5.09 13.38
CA HIS A 103 -21.61 -5.19 12.72
C HIS A 103 -21.49 -4.95 11.20
N ILE A 104 -20.90 -5.91 10.50
CA ILE A 104 -20.63 -5.86 9.05
C ILE A 104 -20.69 -7.28 8.47
N ASP A 105 -21.01 -7.38 7.18
CA ASP A 105 -21.06 -8.65 6.43
C ASP A 105 -19.75 -9.43 6.60
N LYS A 106 -19.88 -10.73 6.92
CA LYS A 106 -18.76 -11.67 7.08
C LYS A 106 -17.81 -11.68 5.87
N ARG A 107 -18.31 -11.34 4.68
CA ARG A 107 -17.48 -11.19 3.47
C ARG A 107 -16.35 -10.20 3.67
N TYR A 108 -16.60 -9.04 4.28
CA TYR A 108 -15.56 -8.02 4.49
C TYR A 108 -14.51 -8.47 5.50
N LYS A 109 -14.93 -9.18 6.54
CA LYS A 109 -14.03 -9.81 7.54
C LYS A 109 -13.10 -10.82 6.87
N LYS A 110 -13.64 -11.75 6.08
CA LYS A 110 -12.84 -12.73 5.34
C LYS A 110 -11.94 -12.07 4.28
N SER A 111 -12.45 -11.04 3.60
CA SER A 111 -11.69 -10.30 2.58
C SER A 111 -10.50 -9.57 3.19
N LEU A 112 -10.64 -8.99 4.39
CA LEU A 112 -9.52 -8.35 5.08
C LEU A 112 -8.34 -9.32 5.28
N LEU A 113 -8.60 -10.52 5.80
CA LEU A 113 -7.55 -11.54 5.97
C LEU A 113 -6.92 -11.92 4.61
N LYS A 114 -7.74 -12.15 3.58
CA LYS A 114 -7.24 -12.44 2.23
C LYS A 114 -6.38 -11.32 1.66
N THR A 115 -6.77 -10.06 1.83
CA THR A 115 -6.02 -8.90 1.34
C THR A 115 -4.68 -8.79 2.07
N MET A 116 -4.66 -9.00 3.39
CA MET A 116 -3.42 -9.02 4.16
C MET A 116 -2.49 -10.16 3.74
N LEU A 117 -3.01 -11.36 3.46
CA LEU A 117 -2.22 -12.48 2.91
C LEU A 117 -1.67 -12.20 1.52
N ASN A 118 -2.48 -11.61 0.64
CA ASN A 118 -2.03 -11.17 -0.69
C ASN A 118 -0.89 -10.15 -0.57
N ARG A 119 -1.04 -9.17 0.32
CA ARG A 119 0.00 -8.18 0.60
C ARG A 119 1.26 -8.83 1.15
N ALA A 120 1.13 -9.72 2.13
CA ALA A 120 2.23 -10.48 2.71
C ALA A 120 3.02 -11.23 1.64
N PHE A 121 2.32 -11.95 0.75
CA PHE A 121 2.95 -12.71 -0.31
C PHE A 121 3.63 -11.82 -1.34
N ARG A 122 2.96 -10.75 -1.80
CA ARG A 122 3.52 -9.83 -2.81
C ARG A 122 4.75 -9.08 -2.34
N LEU A 123 4.81 -8.73 -1.05
CA LEU A 123 5.92 -7.96 -0.47
C LEU A 123 7.07 -8.84 0.02
N SER A 124 6.86 -10.16 0.14
CA SER A 124 7.91 -11.08 0.58
C SER A 124 8.68 -11.65 -0.61
N SER A 125 9.99 -11.47 -0.64
CA SER A 125 10.85 -12.06 -1.69
C SER A 125 11.20 -13.52 -1.44
N THR A 126 11.07 -13.98 -0.19
CA THR A 126 11.36 -15.36 0.23
C THR A 126 10.14 -16.03 0.86
N TRP A 127 10.10 -17.36 0.81
CA TRP A 127 9.02 -18.11 1.44
C TRP A 127 9.08 -18.03 2.96
N GLU A 128 10.29 -17.93 3.52
CA GLU A 128 10.55 -17.78 4.95
C GLU A 128 9.96 -16.47 5.48
N SER A 129 10.19 -15.35 4.78
CA SER A 129 9.60 -14.05 5.13
C SER A 129 8.08 -14.10 5.02
N PHE A 130 7.54 -14.71 3.97
CA PHE A 130 6.09 -14.88 3.83
C PHE A 130 5.49 -15.74 4.95
N LYS A 131 6.16 -16.83 5.33
CA LYS A 131 5.70 -17.73 6.40
C LYS A 131 5.71 -17.01 7.74
N SER A 132 6.79 -16.30 8.07
CA SER A 132 6.87 -15.47 9.28
C SER A 132 5.73 -14.44 9.34
N GLU A 133 5.41 -13.84 8.19
CA GLU A 133 4.29 -12.91 8.07
C GLU A 133 2.93 -13.59 8.25
N CYS A 134 2.76 -14.83 7.75
CA CYS A 134 1.55 -15.62 8.00
C CYS A 134 1.37 -15.92 9.49
N ASP A 135 2.44 -16.26 10.20
CA ASP A 135 2.40 -16.51 11.65
C ASP A 135 2.02 -15.24 12.42
N HIS A 136 2.55 -14.09 12.01
CA HIS A 136 2.16 -12.80 12.57
C HIS A 136 0.68 -12.48 12.30
N LEU A 137 0.20 -12.66 11.06
CA LEU A 137 -1.20 -12.44 10.72
C LEU A 137 -2.11 -13.37 11.51
N LYS A 138 -1.72 -14.64 11.72
CA LYS A 138 -2.47 -15.56 12.57
C LYS A 138 -2.63 -15.02 13.98
N MET A 139 -1.55 -14.61 14.63
CA MET A 139 -1.59 -13.99 15.96
C MET A 139 -2.48 -12.74 15.99
N MET A 140 -2.32 -11.84 15.02
CA MET A 140 -3.10 -10.60 14.92
C MET A 140 -4.61 -10.86 14.78
N PHE A 141 -5.01 -11.77 13.90
CA PHE A 141 -6.43 -12.07 13.67
C PHE A 141 -7.06 -12.85 14.82
N THR A 142 -6.29 -13.70 15.52
CA THR A 142 -6.72 -14.31 16.78
C THR A 142 -7.00 -13.24 17.84
N ASN A 143 -6.15 -12.21 17.96
CA ASN A 143 -6.39 -11.07 18.86
C ASN A 143 -7.65 -10.27 18.49
N LEU A 144 -7.97 -10.17 17.19
CA LEU A 144 -9.21 -9.58 16.67
C LEU A 144 -10.44 -10.51 16.79
N LYS A 145 -10.31 -11.63 17.51
CA LYS A 145 -11.34 -12.64 17.81
C LYS A 145 -11.89 -13.34 16.56
N TYR A 146 -11.09 -13.49 15.52
CA TYR A 146 -11.45 -14.33 14.38
C TYR A 146 -11.36 -15.81 14.78
N PRO A 147 -12.30 -16.67 14.32
CA PRO A 147 -12.25 -18.10 14.63
C PRO A 147 -10.99 -18.77 14.03
N ASP A 148 -10.29 -19.59 14.81
CA ASP A 148 -9.03 -20.22 14.37
C ASP A 148 -9.20 -21.08 13.12
N HIS A 149 -10.32 -21.80 13.01
CA HIS A 149 -10.61 -22.59 11.81
C HIS A 149 -10.73 -21.71 10.55
N LEU A 150 -11.28 -20.50 10.67
CA LEU A 150 -11.40 -19.55 9.56
C LEU A 150 -10.03 -19.01 9.17
N ILE A 151 -9.19 -18.67 10.15
CA ILE A 151 -7.82 -18.18 9.92
C ILE A 151 -7.00 -19.28 9.22
N ASN A 152 -6.91 -20.46 9.84
CA ASN A 152 -6.10 -21.57 9.35
C ASN A 152 -6.56 -22.04 7.97
N SER A 153 -7.87 -22.23 7.76
CA SER A 153 -8.38 -22.63 6.44
C SER A 153 -8.08 -21.59 5.37
N THR A 154 -8.22 -20.30 5.67
CA THR A 154 -7.93 -19.23 4.70
C THR A 154 -6.45 -19.18 4.34
N ILE A 155 -5.54 -19.33 5.31
CA ILE A 155 -4.10 -19.39 5.07
C ILE A 155 -3.75 -20.64 4.24
N SER A 156 -4.22 -21.82 4.64
CA SER A 156 -3.94 -23.06 3.92
C SER A 156 -4.42 -23.01 2.48
N HIS A 157 -5.66 -22.57 2.23
CA HIS A 157 -6.17 -22.41 0.86
C HIS A 157 -5.35 -21.42 0.04
N PHE A 158 -4.91 -20.30 0.64
CA PHE A 158 -4.06 -19.32 -0.04
C PHE A 158 -2.70 -19.93 -0.41
N VAL A 159 -2.04 -20.60 0.53
CA VAL A 159 -0.75 -21.28 0.31
C VAL A 159 -0.87 -22.34 -0.79
N THR A 160 -1.93 -23.14 -0.77
CA THR A 160 -2.18 -24.14 -1.83
C THR A 160 -2.36 -23.46 -3.19
N SER A 161 -3.20 -22.42 -3.28
CA SER A 161 -3.45 -21.67 -4.54
C SER A 161 -2.16 -21.14 -5.15
N VAL A 162 -1.34 -20.48 -4.33
CA VAL A 162 -0.08 -19.87 -4.75
C VAL A 162 0.96 -20.91 -5.17
N ARG A 163 0.96 -22.11 -4.58
CA ARG A 163 1.85 -23.19 -4.96
C ARG A 163 1.39 -23.95 -6.21
N SER A 164 0.09 -23.98 -6.48
CA SER A 164 -0.49 -24.63 -7.66
C SER A 164 -0.47 -23.75 -8.90
N GLU A 165 -0.44 -22.43 -8.76
CA GLU A 165 -0.38 -21.50 -9.88
C GLU A 165 1.07 -21.29 -10.35
N ASN A 166 1.38 -21.68 -11.60
CA ASN A 166 2.49 -21.06 -12.33
C ASN A 166 2.19 -19.55 -12.46
N PRO A 167 3.17 -18.64 -12.32
CA PRO A 167 2.95 -17.20 -12.39
C PRO A 167 2.68 -16.77 -13.84
N GLY A 168 1.45 -16.98 -14.29
CA GLY A 168 0.97 -16.64 -15.61
C GLY A 168 -0.46 -17.15 -15.73
N VAL A 169 -1.38 -16.26 -16.10
CA VAL A 169 -2.83 -16.52 -16.22
C VAL A 169 -3.59 -16.41 -14.89
N GLN A 170 -3.72 -15.18 -14.39
CA GLN A 170 -5.05 -14.81 -13.93
C GLN A 170 -5.94 -14.86 -15.17
N ALA A 171 -6.84 -15.83 -15.23
CA ALA A 171 -7.93 -15.77 -16.19
C ALA A 171 -8.70 -14.49 -15.88
N GLN A 172 -8.44 -13.42 -16.63
CA GLN A 172 -9.41 -12.36 -16.79
C GLN A 172 -10.61 -13.02 -17.45
N LEU A 173 -11.54 -13.51 -16.63
CA LEU A 173 -12.91 -13.63 -17.07
C LEU A 173 -13.28 -12.20 -17.48
N SER A 174 -13.36 -11.96 -18.79
CA SER A 174 -13.87 -10.74 -19.37
C SER A 174 -15.36 -10.65 -19.00
N VAL A 175 -15.63 -10.29 -17.75
CA VAL A 175 -16.96 -9.86 -17.33
C VAL A 175 -17.15 -8.52 -18.02
N ASN A 176 -18.03 -8.52 -19.01
CA ASN A 176 -18.42 -7.31 -19.71
C ASN A 176 -18.95 -6.30 -18.67
N GLU A 177 -18.14 -5.29 -18.31
CA GLU A 177 -18.41 -4.41 -17.15
C GLU A 177 -19.76 -3.68 -17.27
N ASN A 178 -20.22 -3.47 -18.51
CA ASN A 178 -21.50 -2.84 -18.84
C ASN A 178 -22.73 -3.65 -18.39
N ALA A 179 -22.58 -4.92 -18.02
CA ALA A 179 -23.68 -5.78 -17.54
C ALA A 179 -23.73 -5.92 -16.00
N VAL A 180 -22.89 -5.20 -15.24
CA VAL A 180 -22.82 -5.33 -13.78
C VAL A 180 -23.49 -4.14 -13.08
N HIS A 181 -24.67 -4.37 -12.49
CA HIS A 181 -25.34 -3.35 -11.67
C HIS A 181 -25.07 -3.59 -10.18
N ARG A 182 -24.56 -2.56 -9.50
CA ARG A 182 -24.28 -2.60 -8.06
C ARG A 182 -25.45 -2.02 -7.27
N VAL A 183 -26.04 -2.83 -6.40
CA VAL A 183 -27.16 -2.42 -5.54
C VAL A 183 -26.64 -2.20 -4.13
N VAL A 184 -26.62 -0.94 -3.68
CA VAL A 184 -26.15 -0.59 -2.33
C VAL A 184 -27.29 -0.73 -1.34
N LEU A 185 -27.09 -1.56 -0.31
CA LEU A 185 -28.12 -1.86 0.70
C LEU A 185 -27.54 -1.71 2.12
N PRO A 186 -28.37 -1.34 3.11
CA PRO A 186 -27.94 -1.35 4.50
C PRO A 186 -27.68 -2.78 4.98
N PHE A 187 -26.58 -2.98 5.71
CA PHE A 187 -26.31 -4.24 6.39
C PHE A 187 -27.16 -4.35 7.66
N LYS A 188 -28.16 -5.24 7.65
CA LYS A 188 -28.99 -5.55 8.83
C LYS A 188 -28.41 -6.69 9.65
N ASP A 189 -28.24 -7.86 9.03
CA ASP A 189 -27.68 -9.06 9.64
C ASP A 189 -27.26 -10.04 8.54
N GLN A 190 -26.52 -11.09 8.89
CA GLN A 190 -26.02 -12.05 7.90
C GLN A 190 -27.13 -12.85 7.21
N LYS A 191 -28.20 -13.22 7.93
CA LYS A 191 -29.30 -14.02 7.35
C LYS A 191 -30.04 -13.21 6.28
N SER A 192 -30.33 -11.94 6.60
CA SER A 192 -30.95 -10.98 5.67
C SER A 192 -30.04 -10.71 4.47
N ALA A 193 -28.74 -10.50 4.68
CA ALA A 193 -27.78 -10.30 3.60
C ALA A 193 -27.69 -11.52 2.67
N ASP A 194 -27.69 -12.72 3.22
CA ASP A 194 -27.62 -13.96 2.44
C ASP A 194 -28.95 -14.27 1.71
N ALA A 195 -30.10 -13.87 2.27
CA ALA A 195 -31.38 -13.94 1.57
C ALA A 195 -31.42 -12.99 0.36
N VAL A 196 -31.02 -11.73 0.56
CA VAL A 196 -30.95 -10.72 -0.52
C VAL A 196 -29.98 -11.15 -1.62
N LYS A 197 -28.80 -11.68 -1.26
CA LYS A 197 -27.84 -12.21 -2.25
C LYS A 197 -28.47 -13.29 -3.12
N ARG A 198 -29.20 -14.24 -2.53
CA ARG A 198 -29.88 -15.30 -3.27
C ARG A 198 -30.94 -14.73 -4.21
N GLN A 199 -31.81 -13.87 -3.71
CA GLN A 199 -32.86 -13.23 -4.52
C GLN A 199 -32.30 -12.42 -5.69
N LEU A 200 -31.23 -11.64 -5.47
CA LEU A 200 -30.58 -10.87 -6.52
C LEU A 200 -29.86 -11.77 -7.53
N SER A 201 -29.29 -12.89 -7.10
CA SER A 201 -28.71 -13.89 -8.01
C SER A 201 -29.77 -14.53 -8.89
N ASP A 202 -30.93 -14.88 -8.32
CA ASP A 202 -32.05 -15.46 -9.07
C ASP A 202 -32.62 -14.46 -10.08
N LEU A 203 -32.70 -13.18 -9.71
CA LEU A 203 -33.13 -12.11 -10.61
C LEU A 203 -32.08 -11.87 -11.70
N SER A 204 -30.80 -11.86 -11.34
CA SER A 204 -29.67 -11.69 -12.27
C SER A 204 -29.72 -12.70 -13.41
N ASN A 205 -29.99 -13.97 -13.08
CA ASN A 205 -30.13 -15.04 -14.07
C ASN A 205 -31.35 -14.87 -15.00
N LYS A 206 -32.40 -14.14 -14.57
CA LYS A 206 -33.62 -13.92 -15.37
C LYS A 206 -33.51 -12.75 -16.32
N ILE A 207 -32.72 -11.73 -15.95
CA ILE A 207 -32.62 -10.48 -16.71
C ILE A 207 -31.36 -10.39 -17.55
N ASP A 208 -30.50 -11.41 -17.53
CA ASP A 208 -29.18 -11.43 -18.21
C ASP A 208 -28.29 -10.22 -17.86
N HIS A 209 -28.41 -9.74 -16.62
CA HIS A 209 -27.54 -8.71 -16.05
C HIS A 209 -27.04 -9.16 -14.69
N THR A 210 -25.78 -8.91 -14.38
CA THR A 210 -25.16 -9.25 -13.09
C THR A 210 -25.57 -8.26 -12.02
N LEU A 211 -26.36 -8.71 -11.03
CA LEU A 211 -26.74 -7.88 -9.88
C LEU A 211 -25.82 -8.16 -8.68
N HIS A 212 -25.03 -7.16 -8.30
CA HIS A 212 -24.10 -7.28 -7.17
C HIS A 212 -24.55 -6.46 -5.96
N PRO A 213 -25.04 -7.10 -4.88
CA PRO A 213 -25.32 -6.39 -3.65
C PRO A 213 -24.04 -5.93 -2.94
N VAL A 214 -24.05 -4.68 -2.49
CA VAL A 214 -23.01 -4.06 -1.67
C VAL A 214 -23.64 -3.62 -0.36
N PHE A 215 -23.28 -4.30 0.73
CA PHE A 215 -23.83 -4.02 2.05
C PHE A 215 -23.01 -2.95 2.77
N LYS A 216 -23.66 -1.86 3.18
CA LYS A 216 -23.05 -0.78 3.97
C LYS A 216 -23.53 -0.86 5.42
N SER A 217 -22.60 -0.92 6.36
CA SER A 217 -22.91 -0.75 7.78
C SER A 217 -23.16 0.72 8.09
N ARG A 218 -24.11 0.98 9.01
CA ARG A 218 -24.36 2.32 9.54
C ARG A 218 -23.13 2.80 10.30
N LYS A 219 -22.67 4.03 10.06
CA LYS A 219 -21.50 4.58 10.76
C LYS A 219 -21.93 5.25 12.05
N ILE A 220 -21.16 5.06 13.12
CA ILE A 220 -21.41 5.72 14.41
C ILE A 220 -21.45 7.26 14.25
N CYS A 221 -20.65 7.83 13.34
CA CYS A 221 -20.67 9.28 13.07
C CYS A 221 -21.98 9.81 12.47
N GLU A 222 -22.85 8.93 11.95
CA GLU A 222 -24.19 9.31 11.49
C GLU A 222 -25.13 9.55 12.68
N ASP A 223 -24.89 8.84 13.79
CA ASP A 223 -25.64 8.97 15.05
C ASP A 223 -24.99 9.99 16.01
N LEU A 224 -23.65 10.13 15.98
CA LEU A 224 -22.88 11.11 16.76
C LEU A 224 -22.59 12.36 15.91
N ARG A 225 -23.56 13.28 15.82
CA ARG A 225 -23.39 14.60 15.18
C ARG A 225 -22.62 15.60 16.05
N VAL A 226 -21.40 15.26 16.47
CA VAL A 226 -20.47 16.26 17.02
C VAL A 226 -19.38 16.47 15.98
N ARG A 227 -19.65 17.33 15.01
CA ARG A 227 -18.60 17.89 14.15
C ARG A 227 -18.34 19.29 14.68
N GLU A 228 -17.17 19.51 15.25
CA GLU A 228 -16.66 20.87 15.36
C GLU A 228 -16.66 21.48 13.95
N PRO A 229 -17.17 22.72 13.78
CA PRO A 229 -17.20 23.35 12.48
C PRO A 229 -15.76 23.47 11.97
N LYS A 230 -15.44 22.75 10.87
CA LYS A 230 -14.13 22.84 10.24
C LYS A 230 -13.94 24.28 9.74
N PRO A 231 -12.88 24.98 10.15
CA PRO A 231 -12.59 26.30 9.62
C PRO A 231 -12.41 26.24 8.09
N PRO A 232 -12.91 27.24 7.33
CA PRO A 232 -12.82 27.25 5.86
C PRO A 232 -11.41 27.06 5.30
N ILE A 233 -10.39 27.44 6.07
CA ILE A 233 -8.97 27.31 5.72
C ILE A 233 -8.55 25.84 5.52
N VAL A 234 -9.16 24.90 6.26
CA VAL A 234 -8.87 23.46 6.19
C VAL A 234 -9.26 22.86 4.84
N SER A 235 -10.28 23.43 4.18
CA SER A 235 -10.80 22.96 2.90
C SER A 235 -10.10 23.57 1.68
N GLN A 236 -9.29 24.61 1.87
CA GLN A 236 -8.71 25.38 0.77
C GLN A 236 -7.23 25.10 0.53
N GLN A 237 -6.55 24.39 1.43
CA GLN A 237 -5.10 24.18 1.37
C GLN A 237 -4.72 22.73 1.71
N CYS A 238 -3.68 22.20 1.05
CA CYS A 238 -2.99 20.98 1.43
C CYS A 238 -2.15 21.25 2.69
N VAL A 239 -2.84 21.45 3.83
CA VAL A 239 -2.18 21.86 5.07
C VAL A 239 -1.54 20.66 5.76
N VAL A 240 -0.25 20.77 6.07
CA VAL A 240 0.43 19.93 7.05
C VAL A 240 0.04 20.43 8.43
N TYR A 241 -0.58 19.58 9.24
CA TYR A 241 -0.94 19.96 10.62
C TYR A 241 0.18 19.53 11.56
N ASN A 242 0.68 20.49 12.33
CA ASN A 242 1.57 20.27 13.46
C ASN A 242 0.73 20.29 14.74
N TYR A 243 0.66 19.16 15.44
CA TYR A 243 0.03 19.10 16.76
C TYR A 243 1.11 19.01 17.84
N LYS A 244 1.17 20.05 18.68
CA LYS A 244 1.90 20.02 19.96
C LYS A 244 0.92 19.66 21.06
N CYS A 245 1.30 18.68 21.87
CA CYS A 245 0.55 18.35 23.07
C CYS A 245 0.83 19.41 24.14
N ASP A 246 -0.20 20.07 24.67
CA ASP A 246 -0.02 21.06 25.74
C ASP A 246 0.46 20.45 27.07
N LEU A 247 0.45 19.12 27.16
CA LEU A 247 0.80 18.36 28.35
C LEU A 247 2.13 17.58 28.22
N CYS A 248 2.77 17.60 27.04
CA CYS A 248 4.11 17.02 26.86
C CYS A 248 4.82 17.55 25.60
N ASP A 249 6.16 17.53 25.59
CA ASP A 249 6.99 17.98 24.45
C ASP A 249 6.92 17.07 23.20
N ALA A 250 5.89 16.23 23.08
CA ALA A 250 5.69 15.39 21.91
C ALA A 250 5.07 16.20 20.76
N GLU A 251 5.81 16.28 19.65
CA GLU A 251 5.39 16.95 18.42
C GLU A 251 5.08 15.88 17.35
N ARG A 252 3.88 15.95 16.75
CA ARG A 252 3.50 15.08 15.63
C ARG A 252 3.13 15.91 14.42
N GLN A 253 3.85 15.69 13.34
CA GLN A 253 3.52 16.18 12.00
C GLN A 253 2.75 15.10 11.25
N SER A 254 1.64 15.47 10.62
CA SER A 254 0.87 14.55 9.78
C SER A 254 0.35 15.23 8.53
N GLU A 255 0.49 14.55 7.39
CA GLU A 255 0.02 14.94 6.08
C GLU A 255 -1.26 14.16 5.75
N ALA A 256 -2.30 14.86 5.28
CA ALA A 256 -3.55 14.24 4.87
C ALA A 256 -3.57 14.01 3.35
N TYR A 257 -3.24 12.79 2.90
CA TYR A 257 -3.43 12.38 1.50
C TYR A 257 -4.75 11.62 1.33
N HIS A 258 -5.56 12.07 0.38
CA HIS A 258 -6.55 11.22 -0.29
C HIS A 258 -5.88 10.55 -1.49
N ALA A 259 -5.74 9.22 -1.46
CA ALA A 259 -5.38 8.44 -2.64
C ALA A 259 -6.24 7.16 -2.71
N LEU A 260 -6.97 7.03 -3.82
CA LEU A 260 -7.55 5.80 -4.34
C LEU A 260 -6.48 5.05 -5.16
N ASP A 261 -6.66 3.74 -5.24
CA ASP A 261 -5.79 2.72 -5.85
C ASP A 261 -5.13 3.08 -7.20
N CYS A 262 -3.90 2.59 -7.40
CA CYS A 262 -3.47 1.81 -8.57
C CYS A 262 -2.05 1.26 -8.35
N VAL A 263 -1.94 -0.05 -8.05
CA VAL A 263 -0.67 -0.78 -8.07
C VAL A 263 -0.54 -1.44 -9.43
N ASP A 264 0.34 -0.92 -10.28
CA ASP A 264 0.68 -1.55 -11.55
C ASP A 264 1.70 -2.68 -11.34
N ASN A 265 1.33 -3.87 -11.81
CA ASN A 265 2.19 -5.05 -11.90
C ASN A 265 3.21 -4.87 -13.03
N ARG A 266 4.51 -5.01 -12.75
CA ARG A 266 5.46 -5.59 -13.71
C ARG A 266 6.45 -6.51 -12.99
N LYS A 267 6.33 -7.81 -13.23
CA LYS A 267 7.44 -8.77 -13.15
C LYS A 267 7.70 -9.26 -14.57
N GLY A 268 8.97 -9.31 -14.97
CA GLY A 268 9.40 -9.91 -16.23
C GLY A 268 10.09 -8.90 -17.15
N GLY A 269 11.41 -8.97 -17.15
CA GLY A 269 12.31 -8.21 -18.01
C GLY A 269 13.73 -8.40 -17.50
N GLU A 270 14.33 -9.55 -17.82
CA GLU A 270 15.78 -9.73 -17.74
C GLU A 270 16.44 -8.70 -18.66
N GLY A 271 16.84 -7.58 -18.09
CA GLY A 271 17.78 -6.64 -18.67
C GLY A 271 19.13 -6.84 -18.00
N ALA A 272 20.18 -6.97 -18.81
CA ALA A 272 21.55 -7.22 -18.38
C ALA A 272 21.94 -6.37 -17.17
N GLY A 273 22.27 -7.04 -16.06
CA GLY A 273 22.76 -6.38 -14.86
C GLY A 273 24.21 -5.92 -14.99
N PRO A 274 24.62 -4.92 -14.20
CA PRO A 274 26.03 -4.59 -14.02
C PRO A 274 26.81 -5.80 -13.51
N ARG A 275 28.11 -5.84 -13.86
CA ARG A 275 29.00 -6.95 -13.53
C ARG A 275 29.05 -7.15 -12.02
N ALA A 276 28.96 -8.42 -11.59
CA ALA A 276 28.76 -8.89 -10.21
C ALA A 276 29.77 -8.41 -9.14
N ILE A 277 30.77 -7.60 -9.50
CA ILE A 277 31.85 -7.13 -8.64
C ILE A 277 31.50 -5.78 -7.96
N GLU A 278 30.52 -5.02 -8.46
CA GLU A 278 30.24 -3.65 -7.97
C GLU A 278 29.19 -3.53 -6.86
N PHE A 279 28.33 -4.53 -6.65
CA PHE A 279 27.18 -4.39 -5.74
C PHE A 279 27.54 -4.35 -4.24
N VAL A 280 28.73 -4.83 -3.86
CA VAL A 280 29.11 -4.97 -2.43
C VAL A 280 29.25 -3.62 -1.76
N SER A 281 29.78 -2.62 -2.46
CA SER A 281 30.04 -1.26 -1.92
C SER A 281 28.85 -0.30 -2.05
N LEU A 282 27.77 -0.69 -2.72
CA LEU A 282 26.64 0.20 -2.98
C LEU A 282 25.72 0.38 -1.76
N MET A 283 25.21 1.58 -1.55
CA MET A 283 24.27 1.94 -0.50
C MET A 283 22.85 2.08 -1.06
N ILE A 284 21.84 1.75 -0.25
CA ILE A 284 20.43 1.91 -0.61
C ILE A 284 19.87 3.11 0.14
N ILE A 285 19.11 3.93 -0.56
CA ILE A 285 18.46 5.13 -0.01
C ILE A 285 17.00 5.21 -0.44
N GLU A 286 16.15 5.75 0.44
CA GLU A 286 14.80 6.19 0.10
C GLU A 286 14.82 7.72 0.06
N MET A 287 14.27 8.32 -1.00
CA MET A 287 14.03 9.76 -1.07
C MET A 287 12.55 10.03 -1.14
N LYS A 288 12.08 10.99 -0.34
CA LYS A 288 10.66 11.31 -0.19
C LYS A 288 10.42 12.77 -0.45
N LEU A 289 9.40 13.08 -1.26
CA LEU A 289 8.95 14.46 -1.47
C LEU A 289 8.19 14.95 -0.23
N GLN A 290 8.65 16.02 0.41
CA GLN A 290 8.07 16.57 1.64
C GLN A 290 7.04 17.68 1.40
N SER A 291 7.16 18.46 0.32
CA SER A 291 6.24 19.58 0.11
C SER A 291 6.15 20.04 -1.34
N TYR A 292 5.00 20.63 -1.67
CA TYR A 292 4.78 21.51 -2.81
C TYR A 292 4.43 22.89 -2.26
N ASN A 293 5.37 23.83 -2.33
CA ASN A 293 5.06 25.24 -2.06
C ASN A 293 4.59 25.89 -3.37
N ALA A 294 3.27 25.91 -3.59
CA ALA A 294 2.67 26.62 -4.72
C ALA A 294 2.83 28.14 -4.57
#